data_AF-A0A9K3NEY2-F1
#
_entry.id   AF-A0A9K3NEY2-F1
#
_cell.length_a   1.000
_cell.length_b   1.000
_cell.length_c   1.000
_cell.angle_alpha   90.00
_cell.angle_beta   90.00
_cell.angle_gamma   90.00
#
_symmetry.space_group_name_H-M   'P 1'
#
loop_
_entity.id
_entity.type
_entity.pdbx_description
1 polymer ?
#
loop_
_entity_poly.entity_id
_entity_poly.type
_entity_poly.pdbx_seq_one_letter_code
_entity_poly.pdbx_strand_id
1 'polypeptide(L)'
;MAFNDVIGVAVVGRAVDLETLVDMDRLLKIAKISYVRIQFLGGLSVLISFSEEESASKFIDSRGLWGPWFSKLEAWKGQSLPLERVAWLKMHGIPLHLLDVEVLMQVGELFGKVLHTPKSVDEDLDLSFVTVGVLAGEAARIREMVTLNWKGRSFRV
;
A
#
# COMPACT_ATOMS: atom_id res chain seq x y z
N MET A 1 -12.44 -20.86 -12.03
CA MET A 1 -12.16 -19.45 -11.65
C MET A 1 -11.51 -19.50 -10.27
N ALA A 2 -10.53 -18.63 -9.99
CA ALA A 2 -9.81 -18.66 -8.72
C ALA A 2 -10.71 -18.17 -7.58
N PHE A 3 -10.55 -18.71 -6.37
CA PHE A 3 -11.32 -18.32 -5.17
C PHE A 3 -12.84 -18.47 -5.32
N ASN A 4 -13.29 -19.50 -6.05
CA ASN A 4 -14.72 -19.81 -6.20
C ASN A 4 -15.35 -20.33 -4.91
N ASP A 5 -14.56 -21.01 -4.08
CA ASP A 5 -14.95 -21.58 -2.80
C ASP A 5 -15.33 -20.54 -1.74
N VAL A 6 -14.86 -19.29 -1.93
CA VAL A 6 -15.12 -18.18 -0.99
C VAL A 6 -16.07 -17.13 -1.55
N ILE A 7 -16.73 -17.39 -2.69
CA ILE A 7 -17.80 -16.52 -3.20
C ILE A 7 -18.96 -16.52 -2.19
N GLY A 8 -19.53 -15.34 -1.92
CA GLY A 8 -20.61 -15.13 -0.95
C GLY A 8 -20.11 -14.99 0.49
N VAL A 9 -18.98 -15.62 0.84
CA VAL A 9 -18.41 -15.56 2.20
C VAL A 9 -17.16 -14.69 2.30
N ALA A 10 -16.72 -14.03 1.23
CA ALA A 10 -15.57 -13.14 1.25
C ALA A 10 -15.88 -11.74 0.73
N VAL A 11 -15.06 -10.79 1.18
CA VAL A 11 -15.12 -9.39 0.79
C VAL A 11 -13.75 -8.92 0.32
N VAL A 12 -13.73 -8.00 -0.63
CA VAL A 12 -12.54 -7.28 -1.06
C VAL A 12 -12.57 -5.89 -0.47
N GLY A 13 -11.52 -5.55 0.27
CA GLY A 13 -11.33 -4.24 0.88
C GLY A 13 -10.11 -3.53 0.33
N ARG A 14 -10.23 -2.23 0.03
CA ARG A 14 -9.10 -1.33 -0.25
C ARG A 14 -8.79 -0.49 0.99
N ALA A 15 -7.66 -0.75 1.63
CA ALA A 15 -7.20 0.01 2.77
C ALA A 15 -7.02 1.50 2.42
N VAL A 16 -7.22 2.39 3.40
CA VAL A 16 -7.05 3.84 3.22
C VAL A 16 -5.58 4.24 3.03
N ASP A 17 -4.66 3.52 3.67
CA ASP A 17 -3.22 3.73 3.63
C ASP A 17 -2.46 2.43 3.94
N LEU A 18 -1.13 2.51 3.88
CA LEU A 18 -0.22 1.38 4.11
C LEU A 18 -0.20 0.95 5.58
N GLU A 19 -0.31 1.88 6.53
CA GLU A 19 -0.30 1.59 7.96
C GLU A 19 -1.51 0.72 8.34
N THR A 20 -2.70 1.15 7.89
CA THR A 20 -3.94 0.39 8.06
C THR A 20 -3.87 -1.00 7.43
N LEU A 21 -3.27 -1.11 6.23
CA LEU A 21 -3.09 -2.39 5.56
C LEU A 21 -2.23 -3.35 6.39
N VAL A 22 -1.11 -2.86 6.94
CA VAL A 22 -0.17 -3.64 7.77
C VAL A 22 -0.85 -4.07 9.07
N ASP A 23 -1.64 -3.18 9.68
CA ASP A 23 -2.33 -3.44 10.94
C ASP A 23 -3.69 -4.14 10.79
N MET A 24 -4.08 -4.56 9.59
CA MET A 24 -5.43 -5.04 9.29
C MET A 24 -5.90 -6.19 10.20
N ASP A 25 -5.07 -7.21 10.41
CA ASP A 25 -5.37 -8.35 11.29
C ASP A 25 -5.65 -7.90 12.74
N ARG A 26 -4.85 -6.94 13.24
CA ARG A 26 -4.98 -6.35 14.57
C ARG A 26 -6.25 -5.50 14.68
N LEU A 27 -6.54 -4.66 13.68
CA LEU A 27 -7.72 -3.80 13.66
C LEU A 27 -9.02 -4.62 13.71
N LEU A 28 -9.11 -5.66 12.89
CA LEU A 28 -10.28 -6.57 12.86
C LEU A 28 -10.46 -7.29 14.20
N LYS A 29 -9.37 -7.74 14.84
CA LYS A 29 -9.40 -8.38 16.17
C LYS A 29 -9.86 -7.42 17.26
N ILE A 30 -9.36 -6.18 17.28
CA ILE A 30 -9.78 -5.15 18.25
C ILE A 30 -11.28 -4.87 18.11
N ALA A 31 -11.79 -4.82 16.89
CA ALA A 31 -13.20 -4.63 16.60
C ALA A 31 -14.07 -5.88 16.81
N LYS A 32 -13.47 -6.98 17.29
CA LYS A 32 -14.15 -8.28 17.52
C LYS A 32 -14.85 -8.81 16.27
N ILE A 33 -14.28 -8.56 15.09
CA ILE A 33 -14.75 -9.14 13.85
C ILE A 33 -14.23 -10.56 13.75
N SER A 34 -15.16 -11.51 13.63
CA SER A 34 -14.83 -12.92 13.36
C SER A 34 -14.56 -13.09 11.87
N TYR A 35 -13.35 -13.51 11.51
CA TYR A 35 -12.96 -13.84 10.13
C TYR A 35 -12.10 -15.10 10.12
N VAL A 36 -12.07 -15.78 8.98
CA VAL A 36 -11.32 -17.01 8.75
C VAL A 36 -9.91 -16.71 8.27
N ARG A 37 -9.77 -15.78 7.33
CA ARG A 37 -8.48 -15.48 6.69
C ARG A 37 -8.46 -14.08 6.10
N ILE A 38 -7.27 -13.48 6.09
CA ILE A 38 -6.93 -12.28 5.31
C ILE A 38 -5.87 -12.67 4.28
N GLN A 39 -6.07 -12.27 3.02
CA GLN A 39 -5.11 -12.47 1.94
C GLN A 39 -4.81 -11.16 1.26
N PHE A 40 -3.53 -10.81 1.13
CA PHE A 40 -3.11 -9.65 0.38
C PHE A 40 -3.27 -9.89 -1.13
N LEU A 41 -3.88 -8.94 -1.84
CA LEU A 41 -4.20 -9.05 -3.26
C LEU A 41 -3.33 -8.16 -4.16
N GLY A 42 -2.42 -7.38 -3.57
CA GLY A 42 -1.67 -6.34 -4.28
C GLY A 42 -2.19 -4.94 -3.95
N GLY A 43 -1.35 -3.94 -4.22
CA GLY A 43 -1.60 -2.53 -3.90
C GLY A 43 -1.99 -2.32 -2.44
N LEU A 44 -3.17 -1.73 -2.22
CA LEU A 44 -3.78 -1.58 -0.89
C LEU A 44 -4.97 -2.53 -0.68
N SER A 45 -5.04 -3.63 -1.45
CA SER A 45 -6.21 -4.50 -1.50
C SER A 45 -6.02 -5.79 -0.71
N VAL A 46 -7.05 -6.21 0.02
CA VAL A 46 -7.12 -7.47 0.75
C VAL A 46 -8.41 -8.21 0.47
N LEU A 47 -8.35 -9.54 0.50
CA LEU A 47 -9.51 -10.43 0.57
C LEU A 47 -9.68 -10.87 2.01
N ILE A 48 -10.86 -10.69 2.57
CA ILE A 48 -11.21 -11.18 3.91
C ILE A 48 -12.30 -12.21 3.76
N SER A 49 -12.03 -13.44 4.20
CA SER A 49 -12.97 -14.55 4.18
C SER A 49 -13.59 -14.74 5.55
N PHE A 50 -14.90 -15.01 5.57
CA PHE A 50 -15.71 -15.26 6.75
C PHE A 50 -16.18 -16.72 6.76
N SER A 51 -16.69 -17.18 7.90
CA SER A 51 -17.22 -18.55 8.03
C SER A 51 -18.58 -18.72 7.33
N GLU A 52 -19.33 -17.65 7.17
CA GLU A 52 -20.69 -17.64 6.65
C GLU A 52 -21.00 -16.33 5.92
N GLU A 53 -21.96 -16.37 5.00
CA GLU A 53 -22.37 -15.24 4.17
C GLU A 53 -22.97 -14.10 5.00
N GLU A 54 -23.73 -14.44 6.05
CA GLU A 54 -24.33 -13.45 6.95
C GLU A 54 -23.25 -12.58 7.63
N SER A 55 -22.13 -13.17 8.03
CA SER A 55 -21.01 -12.45 8.64
C SER A 55 -20.34 -11.49 7.64
N ALA A 56 -20.15 -11.93 6.40
CA ALA A 56 -19.61 -11.08 5.33
C ALA A 56 -20.57 -9.90 5.01
N SER A 57 -21.87 -10.19 4.89
CA SER A 57 -22.91 -9.18 4.63
C SER A 57 -22.99 -8.16 5.75
N LYS A 58 -23.05 -8.60 7.01
CA LYS A 58 -23.04 -7.72 8.19
C LYS A 58 -21.81 -6.81 8.21
N PHE A 59 -20.65 -7.34 7.85
CA PHE A 59 -19.43 -6.54 7.80
C PHE A 59 -19.52 -5.46 6.71
N ILE A 60 -20.00 -5.78 5.50
CA ILE A 60 -20.21 -4.81 4.43
C ILE A 60 -21.16 -3.68 4.88
N ASP A 61 -22.28 -4.03 5.51
CA ASP A 61 -23.31 -3.08 5.93
C ASP A 61 -22.84 -2.17 7.09
N SER A 62 -21.80 -2.58 7.82
CA SER A 62 -21.27 -1.88 8.99
C SER A 62 -20.31 -0.74 8.64
N ARG A 63 -20.68 0.16 7.71
CA ARG A 63 -19.80 1.24 7.23
C ARG A 63 -19.24 2.15 8.31
N GLY A 64 -20.01 2.40 9.37
CA GLY A 64 -19.52 3.17 10.52
C GLY A 64 -18.35 2.51 11.27
N LEU A 65 -18.24 1.18 11.18
CA LEU A 65 -17.17 0.40 11.81
C LEU A 65 -15.91 0.36 10.93
N TRP A 66 -16.08 -0.06 9.67
CA TRP A 66 -14.93 -0.32 8.78
C TRP A 66 -14.47 0.91 7.99
N GLY A 67 -15.28 1.96 7.91
CA GLY A 67 -15.01 3.19 7.16
C GLY A 67 -13.67 3.86 7.48
N PRO A 68 -13.18 3.85 8.73
CA PRO A 68 -11.83 4.33 9.04
C PRO A 68 -10.70 3.51 8.41
N TRP A 69 -10.95 2.23 8.06
CA TRP A 69 -9.90 1.33 7.55
C TRP A 69 -9.94 1.14 6.04
N PHE A 70 -11.14 1.16 5.45
CA PHE A 70 -11.30 0.92 4.02
C PHE A 70 -11.91 2.12 3.29
N SER A 71 -11.27 2.49 2.18
CA SER A 71 -11.83 3.44 1.21
C SER A 71 -12.93 2.80 0.35
N LYS A 72 -12.85 1.49 0.14
CA LYS A 72 -13.84 0.68 -0.58
C LYS A 72 -13.91 -0.70 0.06
N LEU A 73 -15.12 -1.23 0.23
CA LEU A 73 -15.37 -2.59 0.66
C LEU A 73 -16.54 -3.16 -0.14
N GLU A 74 -16.37 -4.33 -0.74
CA GLU A 74 -17.39 -4.97 -1.56
C GLU A 74 -17.33 -6.50 -1.47
N ALA A 75 -18.44 -7.19 -1.71
CA ALA A 75 -18.44 -8.66 -1.76
C ALA A 75 -17.54 -9.18 -2.89
N TRP A 76 -16.84 -10.28 -2.63
CA TRP A 76 -16.09 -11.00 -3.67
C TRP A 76 -17.06 -11.77 -4.58
N LYS A 77 -17.05 -11.41 -5.86
CA LYS A 77 -17.89 -12.01 -6.92
C LYS A 77 -17.06 -12.44 -8.13
N GLY A 78 -15.73 -12.51 -7.99
CA GLY A 78 -14.85 -12.78 -9.13
C GLY A 78 -14.47 -11.56 -9.96
N GLN A 79 -14.68 -10.34 -9.43
CA GLN A 79 -14.35 -9.10 -10.13
C GLN A 79 -12.85 -8.95 -10.40
N SER A 80 -12.49 -8.26 -11.48
CA SER A 80 -11.11 -7.89 -11.74
C SER A 80 -10.61 -6.84 -10.76
N LEU A 81 -9.35 -6.94 -10.35
CA LEU A 81 -8.68 -5.96 -9.51
C LEU A 81 -7.67 -5.17 -10.34
N PRO A 82 -7.44 -3.89 -10.04
CA PRO A 82 -6.41 -3.12 -10.71
C PRO A 82 -5.04 -3.75 -10.45
N LEU A 83 -4.16 -3.70 -11.46
CA LEU A 83 -2.77 -4.06 -11.29
C LEU A 83 -2.08 -2.97 -10.48
N GLU A 84 -1.92 -3.21 -9.18
CA GLU A 84 -1.21 -2.32 -8.27
C GLU A 84 -0.31 -3.14 -7.34
N ARG A 85 0.83 -2.57 -6.93
CA ARG A 85 1.70 -3.16 -5.91
C ARG A 85 2.33 -2.09 -5.03
N VAL A 86 2.60 -2.44 -3.78
CA VAL A 86 3.50 -1.66 -2.93
C VAL A 86 4.92 -1.96 -3.39
N ALA A 87 5.65 -0.92 -3.81
CA ALA A 87 7.03 -0.99 -4.23
C ALA A 87 7.89 -0.18 -3.27
N TRP A 88 8.95 -0.79 -2.75
CA TRP A 88 9.98 -0.08 -2.00
C TRP A 88 11.07 0.37 -2.96
N LEU A 89 11.13 1.68 -3.23
CA LEU A 89 12.15 2.31 -4.04
C LEU A 89 13.38 2.52 -3.18
N LYS A 90 14.49 1.90 -3.56
CA LYS A 90 15.80 2.15 -2.96
C LYS A 90 16.53 3.19 -3.79
N MET A 91 16.52 4.44 -3.32
CA MET A 91 17.14 5.57 -4.00
C MET A 91 18.59 5.69 -3.58
N HIS A 92 19.51 5.84 -4.54
CA HIS A 92 20.94 5.86 -4.30
C HIS A 92 21.57 7.11 -4.88
N GLY A 93 22.60 7.65 -4.22
CA GLY A 93 23.38 8.75 -4.80
C GLY A 93 22.69 10.11 -4.80
N ILE A 94 21.64 10.29 -3.99
CA ILE A 94 21.07 11.61 -3.71
C ILE A 94 22.15 12.45 -3.02
N PRO A 95 22.53 13.63 -3.56
CA PRO A 95 23.51 14.49 -2.92
C PRO A 95 23.04 14.88 -1.51
N LEU A 96 23.92 14.84 -0.52
CA LEU A 96 23.58 15.09 0.89
C LEU A 96 22.85 16.44 1.11
N HIS A 97 23.21 17.48 0.36
CA HIS A 97 22.57 18.80 0.44
C HIS A 97 21.17 18.87 -0.20
N LEU A 98 20.73 17.80 -0.88
CA LEU A 98 19.39 17.60 -1.44
C LEU A 98 18.66 16.44 -0.76
N LEU A 99 19.27 15.81 0.25
CA LEU A 99 18.69 14.69 0.97
C LEU A 99 17.63 15.23 1.93
N ASP A 100 16.44 15.46 1.40
CA ASP A 100 15.29 16.00 2.11
C ASP A 100 14.03 15.18 1.77
N VAL A 101 13.08 15.11 2.71
CA VAL A 101 11.85 14.32 2.55
C VAL A 101 11.02 14.79 1.35
N GLU A 102 10.97 16.08 1.05
CA GLU A 102 10.26 16.61 -0.11
C GLU A 102 10.90 16.15 -1.42
N VAL A 103 12.24 16.14 -1.49
CA VAL A 103 12.98 15.65 -2.67
C VAL A 103 12.74 14.15 -2.87
N LEU A 104 12.79 13.37 -1.79
CA LEU A 104 12.49 11.93 -1.81
C LEU A 104 11.07 11.65 -2.28
N MET A 105 10.10 12.43 -1.81
CA MET A 105 8.71 12.34 -2.23
C MET A 105 8.55 12.64 -3.71
N GLN A 106 9.14 13.75 -4.20
CA GLN A 106 9.10 14.11 -5.63
C GLN A 106 9.68 13.02 -6.54
N VAL A 107 10.81 12.41 -6.14
CA VAL A 107 11.39 11.29 -6.89
C VAL A 107 10.46 10.07 -6.84
N GLY A 108 9.88 9.76 -5.68
CA GLY A 108 8.95 8.65 -5.53
C GLY A 108 7.69 8.80 -6.40
N GLU A 109 7.15 10.01 -6.49
CA GLU A 109 5.97 10.34 -7.30
C GLU A 109 6.14 10.06 -8.79
N LEU A 110 7.38 10.01 -9.29
CA LEU A 110 7.67 9.60 -10.68
C LEU A 110 7.29 8.14 -10.96
N PHE A 111 7.23 7.30 -9.92
CA PHE A 111 7.05 5.85 -10.04
C PHE A 111 5.72 5.35 -9.45
N GLY A 112 4.93 6.23 -8.86
CA GLY A 112 3.64 5.88 -8.28
C GLY A 112 3.23 6.81 -7.14
N LYS A 113 2.04 6.58 -6.57
CA LYS A 113 1.59 7.37 -5.42
C LYS A 113 2.46 7.03 -4.21
N VAL A 114 3.12 8.02 -3.61
CA VAL A 114 3.89 7.80 -2.38
C VAL A 114 2.98 7.36 -1.25
N LEU A 115 3.31 6.24 -0.62
CA LEU A 115 2.64 5.64 0.53
C LEU A 115 3.45 5.82 1.82
N HIS A 116 4.77 5.95 1.71
CA HIS A 116 5.65 6.06 2.84
C HIS A 116 6.93 6.81 2.49
N THR A 117 7.31 7.76 3.34
CA THR A 117 8.63 8.39 3.40
C THR A 117 9.19 8.24 4.82
N PRO A 118 10.53 8.24 4.98
CA PRO A 118 11.12 8.34 6.31
C PRO A 118 10.70 9.66 6.97
N LYS A 119 10.57 9.64 8.31
CA LYS A 119 10.20 10.83 9.10
C LYS A 119 11.32 11.88 9.14
N SER A 120 12.55 11.40 9.19
CA SER A 120 13.78 12.19 9.11
C SER A 120 14.83 11.31 8.44
N VAL A 121 15.80 11.94 7.77
CA VAL A 121 16.98 11.26 7.22
C VAL A 121 18.20 11.42 8.13
N ASP A 122 18.15 12.37 9.08
CA ASP A 122 19.30 12.73 9.93
C ASP A 122 19.63 11.67 10.99
N GLU A 123 18.66 10.80 11.32
CA GLU A 123 18.82 9.73 12.31
C GLU A 123 19.38 8.43 11.68
N ASP A 124 19.42 8.34 10.35
CA ASP A 124 19.92 7.15 9.64
C ASP A 124 21.45 7.11 9.65
N LEU A 125 22.01 5.97 10.08
CA LEU A 125 23.45 5.75 10.10
C LEU A 125 24.04 5.52 8.69
N ASP A 126 23.22 5.06 7.75
CA ASP A 126 23.62 4.78 6.37
C ASP A 126 22.83 5.67 5.39
N LEU A 127 23.46 6.78 5.01
CA LEU A 127 22.90 7.74 4.04
C LEU A 127 23.24 7.38 2.58
N SER A 128 23.83 6.21 2.32
CA SER A 128 24.15 5.77 0.95
C SER A 128 22.89 5.42 0.13
N PHE A 129 21.77 5.22 0.82
CA PHE A 129 20.46 5.07 0.21
C PHE A 129 19.34 5.53 1.13
N VAL A 130 18.19 5.81 0.54
CA VAL A 130 16.94 6.00 1.28
C VAL A 130 15.85 5.15 0.63
N THR A 131 14.90 4.68 1.45
CA THR A 131 13.79 3.86 0.99
C THR A 131 12.48 4.64 1.03
N VAL A 132 11.76 4.67 -0.10
CA VAL A 132 10.43 5.28 -0.22
C VAL A 132 9.44 4.21 -0.67
N GLY A 133 8.28 4.13 -0.02
CA GLY A 133 7.21 3.22 -0.41
C GLY A 133 6.26 3.89 -1.38
N VAL A 134 5.98 3.27 -2.53
CA VAL A 134 5.05 3.79 -3.54
C VAL A 134 4.02 2.73 -3.95
N LEU A 135 2.83 3.19 -4.33
CA LEU A 135 1.82 2.40 -5.01
C LEU A 135 2.08 2.48 -6.52
N ALA A 136 2.71 1.44 -7.07
CA ALA A 136 3.06 1.35 -8.48
C ALA A 136 1.96 0.61 -9.26
N GLY A 137 1.62 1.12 -10.45
CA GLY A 137 0.62 0.55 -11.37
C GLY A 137 1.18 -0.48 -12.36
N GLU A 138 2.41 -0.93 -12.15
CA GLU A 138 3.10 -1.86 -13.06
C GLU A 138 3.74 -3.04 -12.31
N ALA A 139 3.81 -4.18 -13.00
CA ALA A 139 4.44 -5.39 -12.48
C ALA A 139 5.97 -5.38 -12.61
N ALA A 140 6.51 -4.56 -13.50
CA ALA A 140 7.94 -4.52 -13.77
C ALA A 140 8.73 -4.03 -12.55
N ARG A 141 9.97 -4.52 -12.43
CA ARG A 141 10.90 -4.02 -11.43
C ARG A 141 11.37 -2.64 -11.85
N ILE A 142 11.12 -1.65 -10.99
CA ILE A 142 11.60 -0.29 -11.17
C ILE A 142 13.13 -0.28 -11.01
N ARG A 143 13.82 0.07 -12.09
CA ARG A 143 15.28 0.19 -12.17
C ARG A 143 15.64 1.29 -13.15
N GLU A 144 15.31 2.51 -12.77
CA GLU A 144 15.50 3.70 -13.58
C GLU A 144 16.51 4.64 -12.96
N MET A 145 17.01 5.59 -13.76
CA MET A 145 17.81 6.71 -13.29
C MET A 145 17.02 8.01 -13.46
N VAL A 146 16.96 8.80 -12.41
CA VAL A 146 16.31 10.11 -12.37
C VAL A 146 17.37 11.20 -12.39
N THR A 147 17.06 12.33 -13.01
CA THR A 147 17.95 13.50 -13.00
C THR A 147 17.38 14.57 -12.08
N LEU A 148 18.09 14.86 -10.99
CA LEU A 148 17.80 15.99 -10.11
C LEU A 148 18.53 17.23 -10.61
N ASN A 149 17.81 18.33 -10.79
CA ASN A 149 18.38 19.61 -11.21
C ASN A 149 18.38 20.59 -10.04
N TRP A 150 19.56 21.09 -9.66
CA TRP A 150 19.70 22.05 -8.56
C TRP A 150 20.79 23.08 -8.86
N LYS A 151 20.44 24.38 -8.77
CA LYS A 151 21.34 25.52 -9.01
C LYS A 151 22.22 25.37 -10.26
N GLY A 152 21.61 24.94 -11.37
CA GLY A 152 22.30 24.76 -12.66
C GLY A 152 23.20 23.52 -12.76
N ARG A 153 23.14 22.62 -11.78
CA ARG A 153 23.80 21.31 -11.81
C ARG A 153 22.77 20.18 -11.91
N SER A 154 23.17 19.10 -12.55
CA SER A 154 22.35 17.89 -12.70
C SER A 154 23.02 16.71 -12.01
N PHE A 155 22.25 15.96 -11.22
CA PHE A 155 22.69 14.77 -10.51
C PHE A 155 21.88 13.57 -10.97
N ARG A 156 22.54 12.46 -11.29
CA ARG A 156 21.88 11.21 -11.68
C ARG A 156 21.75 10.33 -10.45
N VAL A 157 20.52 9.91 -10.16
CA VAL A 157 20.08 9.14 -8.99
C VAL A 157 19.40 7.87 -9.46
#